data_AF-A0AAD5SNS4-F1
#
_entry.id   AF-A0AAD5SNS4-F1
#
_cell.length_a   1.000
_cell.length_b   1.000
_cell.length_c   1.000
_cell.angle_alpha   90.00
_cell.angle_beta   90.00
_cell.angle_gamma   90.00
#
_symmetry.space_group_name_H-M   'P 1'
#
loop_
_entity.id
_entity.type
_entity.pdbx_description
1 polymer ?
#
loop_
_entity_poly.entity_id
_entity_poly.type
_entity_poly.pdbx_seq_one_letter_code
_entity_poly.pdbx_strand_id
1 'polypeptide(L)'
;MTSIPILTAPERFVRELPANYPFNELTETQAQALANVRKNRLAGIYAGLTGKPCDNEPAWTDDVCLLKYLRATKWDFEAAVKRLQETMQWRRDFRPTENDIDSLKPHAAIGGQYYNGFDKLGRPILVLISRLGSEVKDYDTSLRYSLYTVEKGIKMMPKGVTQLNVLCDYSGMTMFNGYPLSVTSKFLGILSRHYPELLGTLILINPSWYMPVAFTVLGPFIDPVTKAKMRFANPSGAPIEGKTENGTGGWCNILDIVDADMLAIEFGGSVPFTFNADIYWKEFLKIRL
;
A
#
# COMPACT_ATOMS: atom_id res chain seq x y z
N MET A 1 15.22 -9.07 21.92
CA MET A 1 14.18 -8.99 20.86
C MET A 1 13.00 -8.20 21.41
N THR A 2 12.42 -7.31 20.62
CA THR A 2 11.18 -6.56 20.92
C THR A 2 10.04 -7.09 20.06
N SER A 3 8.81 -7.02 20.55
CA SER A 3 7.60 -7.30 19.75
C SER A 3 6.72 -6.08 19.54
N ILE A 4 7.19 -4.90 19.96
CA ILE A 4 6.49 -3.64 19.73
C ILE A 4 6.83 -3.16 18.32
N PRO A 5 5.84 -3.05 17.40
CA PRO A 5 6.07 -2.56 16.05
C PRO A 5 6.30 -1.05 16.03
N ILE A 6 7.09 -0.56 15.06
CA ILE A 6 7.25 0.87 14.79
C ILE A 6 6.09 1.31 13.88
N LEU A 7 5.04 1.89 14.48
CA LEU A 7 3.82 2.31 13.79
C LEU A 7 3.62 3.83 13.72
N THR A 8 4.60 4.61 14.17
CA THR A 8 4.58 6.07 14.10
C THR A 8 5.88 6.54 13.48
N ALA A 9 5.78 7.40 12.46
CA ALA A 9 6.93 7.92 11.77
C ALA A 9 7.77 8.79 12.73
N PRO A 10 9.08 8.53 12.86
CA PRO A 10 10.00 9.48 13.50
C PRO A 10 9.90 10.89 12.90
N GLU A 11 10.12 11.91 13.73
CA GLU A 11 10.04 13.33 13.30
C GLU A 11 10.96 13.64 12.12
N ARG A 12 12.12 12.98 12.03
CA ARG A 12 13.06 13.14 10.90
C ARG A 12 12.50 12.77 9.54
N PHE A 13 11.39 12.01 9.47
CA PHE A 13 10.70 11.70 8.22
C PHE A 13 9.54 12.66 7.91
N VAL A 14 9.23 13.59 8.82
CA VAL A 14 8.30 14.68 8.56
C VAL A 14 9.03 15.72 7.71
N ARG A 15 8.55 15.91 6.48
CA ARG A 15 9.18 16.83 5.53
C ARG A 15 8.63 18.24 5.70
N GLU A 16 9.50 19.22 5.57
CA GLU A 16 9.06 20.57 5.26
C GLU A 16 8.43 20.58 3.87
N LEU A 17 7.19 21.02 3.80
CA LEU A 17 6.44 21.10 2.55
C LEU A 17 6.51 22.53 2.01
N PRO A 18 6.59 22.69 0.68
CA PRO A 18 6.44 24.01 0.07
C PRO A 18 5.16 24.69 0.57
N ALA A 19 5.21 26.03 0.71
CA ALA A 19 4.08 26.81 1.23
C ALA A 19 2.77 26.58 0.41
N ASN A 20 2.89 26.27 -0.87
CA ASN A 20 1.78 25.98 -1.77
C ASN A 20 1.54 24.47 -2.01
N TYR A 21 2.06 23.57 -1.19
CA TYR A 21 1.71 22.14 -1.26
C TYR A 21 0.20 21.93 -1.07
N PRO A 22 -0.47 21.03 -1.82
CA PRO A 22 0.07 20.08 -2.82
C PRO A 22 0.14 20.62 -4.26
N PHE A 23 0.00 21.94 -4.45
CA PHE A 23 -0.09 22.59 -5.76
C PHE A 23 1.26 22.95 -6.37
N ASN A 24 2.37 22.72 -5.65
CA ASN A 24 3.71 23.21 -5.97
C ASN A 24 4.29 22.73 -7.31
N GLU A 25 3.75 21.65 -7.88
CA GLU A 25 4.22 21.05 -9.14
C GLU A 25 3.18 21.15 -10.28
N LEU A 26 2.10 21.90 -10.08
CA LEU A 26 1.01 21.95 -11.06
C LEU A 26 1.27 23.01 -12.13
N THR A 27 1.03 22.63 -13.39
CA THR A 27 0.84 23.62 -14.46
C THR A 27 -0.49 24.36 -14.29
N GLU A 28 -0.67 25.48 -14.98
CA GLU A 28 -1.92 26.24 -14.94
C GLU A 28 -3.13 25.37 -15.35
N THR A 29 -3.01 24.59 -16.43
CA THR A 29 -4.05 23.66 -16.88
C THR A 29 -4.38 22.60 -15.83
N GLN A 30 -3.37 22.09 -15.13
CA GLN A 30 -3.55 21.10 -14.06
C GLN A 30 -4.22 21.70 -12.83
N ALA A 31 -3.84 22.92 -12.45
CA ALA A 31 -4.48 23.66 -11.36
C ALA A 31 -5.95 23.97 -11.70
N GLN A 32 -6.23 24.33 -12.95
CA GLN A 32 -7.60 24.56 -13.43
C GLN A 32 -8.44 23.28 -13.43
N ALA A 33 -7.87 22.14 -13.84
CA ALA A 33 -8.55 20.85 -13.77
C ALA A 33 -8.94 20.49 -12.33
N LEU A 34 -8.02 20.64 -11.38
CA LEU A 34 -8.29 20.42 -9.96
C LEU A 34 -9.36 21.39 -9.42
N ALA A 35 -9.29 22.66 -9.76
CA ALA A 35 -10.31 23.64 -9.39
C ALA A 35 -11.69 23.28 -9.97
N ASN A 36 -11.75 22.76 -11.19
CA ASN A 36 -12.98 22.34 -11.85
C ASN A 36 -13.60 21.11 -11.16
N VAL A 37 -12.80 20.10 -10.79
CA VAL A 37 -13.32 18.96 -10.00
C VAL A 37 -13.97 19.46 -8.71
N ARG A 38 -13.24 20.29 -7.95
CA ARG A 38 -13.71 20.84 -6.66
C ARG A 38 -15.01 21.61 -6.78
N LYS A 39 -15.06 22.60 -7.69
CA LYS A 39 -16.16 23.55 -7.75
C LYS A 39 -17.38 23.01 -8.49
N ASN A 40 -17.17 22.21 -9.53
CA ASN A 40 -18.23 21.91 -10.50
C ASN A 40 -18.62 20.43 -10.56
N ARG A 41 -17.75 19.50 -10.13
CA ARG A 41 -18.02 18.06 -10.25
C ARG A 41 -18.37 17.39 -8.93
N LEU A 42 -17.71 17.76 -7.83
CA LEU A 42 -17.91 17.08 -6.53
C LEU A 42 -19.38 17.07 -6.07
N ALA A 43 -20.08 18.20 -6.13
CA ALA A 43 -21.49 18.26 -5.72
C ALA A 43 -22.37 17.29 -6.52
N GLY A 44 -22.14 17.20 -7.84
CA GLY A 44 -22.84 16.26 -8.72
C GLY A 44 -22.49 14.80 -8.43
N ILE A 45 -21.21 14.51 -8.13
CA ILE A 45 -20.78 13.18 -7.69
C ILE A 45 -21.54 12.81 -6.41
N TYR A 46 -21.49 13.64 -5.37
CA TYR A 46 -22.18 13.39 -4.10
C TYR A 46 -23.67 13.13 -4.26
N ALA A 47 -24.35 13.91 -5.10
CA ALA A 47 -25.77 13.74 -5.37
C ALA A 47 -26.09 12.45 -6.13
N GLY A 48 -25.16 11.92 -6.93
CA GLY A 48 -25.31 10.69 -7.69
C GLY A 48 -24.95 9.41 -6.93
N LEU A 49 -24.34 9.51 -5.74
CA LEU A 49 -23.97 8.36 -4.93
C LEU A 49 -25.17 7.83 -4.13
N THR A 50 -25.27 6.50 -3.99
CA THR A 50 -26.32 5.83 -3.22
C THR A 50 -25.81 5.32 -1.87
N GLY A 51 -26.71 4.87 -1.00
CA GLY A 51 -26.37 4.36 0.33
C GLY A 51 -25.98 5.43 1.35
N LYS A 52 -25.68 5.00 2.58
CA LYS A 52 -25.27 5.90 3.67
C LYS A 52 -23.89 6.52 3.37
N PRO A 53 -23.65 7.83 3.47
CA PRO A 53 -22.29 8.36 3.38
C PRO A 53 -21.35 7.73 4.43
N CYS A 54 -20.06 7.57 4.11
CA CYS A 54 -19.04 7.28 5.14
C CYS A 54 -18.78 8.54 5.99
N ASP A 55 -18.38 8.35 7.26
CA ASP A 55 -18.33 9.43 8.27
C ASP A 55 -17.41 10.62 7.91
N ASN A 56 -16.46 10.44 6.98
CA ASN A 56 -15.47 11.45 6.60
C ASN A 56 -15.36 11.67 5.08
N GLU A 57 -16.43 11.44 4.30
CA GLU A 57 -16.38 11.58 2.83
C GLU A 57 -15.82 12.93 2.34
N PRO A 58 -16.26 14.10 2.87
CA PRO A 58 -15.70 15.38 2.46
C PRO A 58 -14.21 15.51 2.74
N ALA A 59 -13.76 15.00 3.88
CA ALA A 59 -12.34 15.00 4.27
C ALA A 59 -11.51 14.04 3.40
N TRP A 60 -12.12 12.95 2.90
CA TRP A 60 -11.47 12.03 1.97
C TRP A 60 -11.30 12.64 0.58
N THR A 61 -12.20 13.54 0.14
CA THR A 61 -12.07 14.27 -1.15
C THR A 61 -11.21 15.54 -1.05
N ASP A 62 -10.13 15.50 -0.29
CA ASP A 62 -9.19 16.63 -0.19
C ASP A 62 -8.37 16.82 -1.48
N ASP A 63 -7.64 17.94 -1.58
CA ASP A 63 -6.84 18.27 -2.77
C ASP A 63 -5.80 17.19 -3.12
N VAL A 64 -5.23 16.53 -2.11
CA VAL A 64 -4.24 15.46 -2.32
C VAL A 64 -4.92 14.25 -2.96
N CYS A 65 -6.09 13.85 -2.47
CA CYS A 65 -6.89 12.76 -3.02
C CYS A 65 -7.29 13.07 -4.47
N LEU A 66 -7.88 14.23 -4.74
CA LEU A 66 -8.30 14.61 -6.09
C LEU A 66 -7.12 14.60 -7.08
N LEU A 67 -5.95 15.09 -6.65
CA LEU A 67 -4.73 15.05 -7.45
C LEU A 67 -4.27 13.62 -7.76
N LYS A 68 -4.42 12.65 -6.85
CA LYS A 68 -4.10 11.25 -7.13
C LYS A 68 -4.96 10.70 -8.27
N TYR A 69 -6.26 11.00 -8.29
CA TYR A 69 -7.14 10.55 -9.37
C TYR A 69 -6.78 11.20 -10.71
N LEU A 70 -6.54 12.51 -10.72
CA LEU A 70 -6.12 13.23 -11.93
C LEU A 70 -4.79 12.70 -12.49
N ARG A 71 -3.79 12.46 -11.63
CA ARG A 71 -2.49 11.91 -12.04
C ARG A 71 -2.63 10.48 -12.55
N ALA A 72 -3.41 9.64 -11.87
CA ALA A 72 -3.59 8.24 -12.23
C ALA A 72 -4.31 8.02 -13.57
N THR A 73 -5.07 9.01 -14.06
CA THR A 73 -5.68 9.00 -15.39
C THR A 73 -4.86 9.81 -16.41
N LYS A 74 -3.61 10.16 -16.10
CA LYS A 74 -2.73 10.97 -16.97
C LYS A 74 -3.39 12.29 -17.37
N TRP A 75 -4.15 12.88 -16.44
CA TRP A 75 -4.90 14.13 -16.62
C TRP A 75 -6.07 14.07 -17.62
N ASP A 76 -6.53 12.87 -17.98
CA ASP A 76 -7.86 12.73 -18.57
C ASP A 76 -8.91 13.06 -17.51
N PHE A 77 -9.56 14.22 -17.69
CA PHE A 77 -10.47 14.82 -16.73
C PHE A 77 -11.74 14.00 -16.52
N GLU A 78 -12.39 13.56 -17.60
CA GLU A 78 -13.63 12.78 -17.48
C GLU A 78 -13.36 11.38 -16.91
N ALA A 79 -12.23 10.76 -17.32
CA ALA A 79 -11.81 9.50 -16.71
C ALA A 79 -11.51 9.66 -15.20
N ALA A 80 -10.86 10.78 -14.80
CA ALA A 80 -10.58 11.06 -13.39
C ALA A 80 -11.86 11.19 -12.57
N VAL A 81 -12.82 11.97 -13.07
CA VAL A 81 -14.10 12.20 -12.39
C VAL A 81 -14.89 10.89 -12.28
N LYS A 82 -14.98 10.12 -13.36
CA LYS A 82 -15.66 8.82 -13.34
C LYS A 82 -15.03 7.87 -12.32
N ARG A 83 -13.70 7.74 -12.32
CA ARG A 83 -12.97 6.86 -11.41
C ARG A 83 -13.10 7.29 -9.95
N LEU A 84 -13.11 8.59 -9.69
CA LEU A 84 -13.37 9.16 -8.36
C LEU A 84 -14.77 8.77 -7.88
N GLN A 85 -15.80 8.99 -8.70
CA GLN A 85 -17.19 8.61 -8.39
C GLN A 85 -17.32 7.10 -8.12
N GLU A 86 -16.77 6.25 -8.99
CA GLU A 86 -16.77 4.79 -8.81
C GLU A 86 -16.10 4.38 -7.50
N THR A 87 -15.02 5.05 -7.11
CA THR A 87 -14.38 4.75 -5.83
C THR A 87 -15.20 5.21 -4.64
N MET A 88 -15.80 6.40 -4.70
CA MET A 88 -16.66 6.88 -3.62
C MET A 88 -17.86 5.95 -3.43
N GLN A 89 -18.48 5.49 -4.52
CA GLN A 89 -19.54 4.49 -4.45
C GLN A 89 -19.03 3.18 -3.84
N TRP A 90 -17.90 2.66 -4.31
CA TRP A 90 -17.29 1.47 -3.74
C TRP A 90 -16.98 1.60 -2.24
N ARG A 91 -16.53 2.77 -1.77
CA ARG A 91 -16.30 3.01 -0.33
C ARG A 91 -17.60 2.93 0.45
N ARG A 92 -18.70 3.46 -0.10
CA ARG A 92 -20.04 3.29 0.48
C ARG A 92 -20.51 1.84 0.42
N ASP A 93 -20.19 1.07 -0.59
CA ASP A 93 -20.69 -0.31 -0.64
C ASP A 93 -19.86 -1.24 0.26
N PHE A 94 -18.54 -1.06 0.24
CA PHE A 94 -17.58 -1.97 0.87
C PHE A 94 -17.26 -1.61 2.33
N ARG A 95 -17.31 -0.33 2.70
CA ARG A 95 -16.95 0.19 4.05
C ARG A 95 -15.54 -0.23 4.50
N PRO A 96 -14.47 0.18 3.80
CA PRO A 96 -13.11 -0.30 4.11
C PRO A 96 -12.60 0.12 5.50
N THR A 97 -13.19 1.17 6.09
CA THR A 97 -12.83 1.69 7.42
C THR A 97 -13.75 1.18 8.55
N GLU A 98 -14.94 0.67 8.22
CA GLU A 98 -15.94 0.19 9.18
C GLU A 98 -15.97 -1.35 9.13
N ASN A 99 -15.15 -1.99 9.96
CA ASN A 99 -15.02 -3.45 9.98
C ASN A 99 -15.36 -4.01 11.36
N ASP A 100 -15.90 -5.24 11.38
CA ASP A 100 -15.98 -6.05 12.58
C ASP A 100 -14.56 -6.50 12.98
N ILE A 101 -14.00 -5.85 14.00
CA ILE A 101 -12.62 -6.06 14.45
C ILE A 101 -12.38 -7.49 14.92
N ASP A 102 -13.38 -8.12 15.54
CA ASP A 102 -13.24 -9.49 16.04
C ASP A 102 -13.13 -10.49 14.89
N SER A 103 -13.85 -10.26 13.78
CA SER A 103 -13.72 -11.07 12.57
C SER A 103 -12.33 -10.98 11.91
N LEU A 104 -11.63 -9.85 12.05
CA LEU A 104 -10.32 -9.64 11.43
C LEU A 104 -9.16 -10.19 12.28
N LYS A 105 -9.33 -10.30 13.60
CA LYS A 105 -8.28 -10.72 14.54
C LYS A 105 -7.64 -12.07 14.16
N PRO A 106 -8.37 -13.12 13.74
CA PRO A 106 -7.75 -14.38 13.30
C PRO A 106 -6.81 -14.20 12.11
N HIS A 107 -7.14 -13.32 11.15
CA HIS A 107 -6.29 -13.04 9.99
C HIS A 107 -5.04 -12.23 10.37
N ALA A 108 -5.17 -11.31 11.32
CA ALA A 108 -4.02 -10.61 11.90
C ALA A 108 -3.09 -11.59 12.64
N ALA A 109 -3.65 -12.58 13.34
CA ALA A 109 -2.88 -13.54 14.11
C ALA A 109 -2.02 -14.49 13.26
N ILE A 110 -2.36 -14.68 11.98
CA ILE A 110 -1.52 -15.43 11.02
C ILE A 110 -0.14 -14.78 10.89
N GLY A 111 -0.03 -13.45 11.01
CA GLY A 111 1.24 -12.74 10.80
C GLY A 111 1.70 -12.69 9.34
N GLY A 112 0.80 -13.03 8.39
CA GLY A 112 1.08 -12.98 6.95
C GLY A 112 1.23 -11.56 6.40
N GLN A 113 0.70 -10.56 7.09
CA GLN A 113 0.89 -9.14 6.77
C GLN A 113 0.90 -8.29 8.04
N TYR A 114 1.85 -7.36 8.12
CA TYR A 114 1.96 -6.43 9.25
C TYR A 114 2.79 -5.19 8.88
N TYR A 115 2.60 -4.07 9.58
CA TYR A 115 3.48 -2.91 9.47
C TYR A 115 4.61 -2.97 10.48
N ASN A 116 5.81 -2.59 10.05
CA ASN A 116 6.90 -2.28 10.96
C ASN A 116 7.92 -1.36 10.29
N GLY A 117 8.02 -0.12 10.78
CA GLY A 117 9.00 0.85 10.31
C GLY A 117 8.54 1.69 9.13
N PHE A 118 9.43 2.59 8.72
CA PHE A 118 9.22 3.56 7.66
C PHE A 118 10.49 3.61 6.80
N ASP A 119 10.33 3.84 5.50
CA ASP A 119 11.48 4.05 4.64
C ASP A 119 12.03 5.47 4.75
N LYS A 120 13.16 5.74 4.09
CA LYS A 120 13.82 7.06 4.11
C LYS A 120 12.96 8.21 3.58
N LEU A 121 11.86 7.92 2.89
CA LEU A 121 10.90 8.91 2.42
C LEU A 121 9.68 9.06 3.35
N GLY A 122 9.68 8.38 4.50
CA GLY A 122 8.59 8.39 5.47
C GLY A 122 7.42 7.50 5.06
N ARG A 123 7.58 6.59 4.10
CA ARG A 123 6.51 5.67 3.66
C ARG A 123 6.41 4.51 4.65
N PRO A 124 5.22 4.22 5.22
CA PRO A 124 5.02 3.05 6.06
C PRO A 124 5.43 1.77 5.34
N ILE A 125 6.11 0.87 6.05
CA ILE A 125 6.57 -0.41 5.51
C ILE A 125 5.57 -1.51 5.85
N LEU A 126 4.84 -1.98 4.83
CA LEU A 126 4.02 -3.18 4.91
C LEU A 126 4.88 -4.40 4.60
N VAL A 127 5.03 -5.30 5.57
CA VAL A 127 5.70 -6.58 5.41
C VAL A 127 4.67 -7.65 5.09
N LEU A 128 4.89 -8.42 4.03
CA LEU A 128 4.10 -9.56 3.60
C LEU A 128 4.93 -10.84 3.71
N ILE A 129 4.54 -11.76 4.58
CA ILE A 129 5.19 -13.06 4.75
C ILE A 129 4.45 -14.08 3.90
N SER A 130 4.93 -14.27 2.67
CA SER A 130 4.11 -14.85 1.60
C SER A 130 3.85 -16.35 1.80
N ARG A 131 4.77 -17.07 2.44
CA ARG A 131 4.66 -18.52 2.77
C ARG A 131 3.53 -18.87 3.72
N LEU A 132 2.92 -17.89 4.38
CA LEU A 132 1.82 -18.09 5.32
C LEU A 132 0.44 -17.99 4.64
N GLY A 133 0.40 -17.80 3.31
CA GLY A 133 -0.85 -17.69 2.57
C GLY A 133 -1.74 -18.93 2.68
N SER A 134 -1.18 -20.13 2.83
CA SER A 134 -1.95 -21.36 3.03
C SER A 134 -2.67 -21.45 4.37
N GLU A 135 -2.29 -20.65 5.36
CA GLU A 135 -2.98 -20.59 6.66
C GLU A 135 -4.34 -19.91 6.56
N VAL A 136 -4.57 -19.15 5.49
CA VAL A 136 -5.80 -18.40 5.25
C VAL A 136 -6.85 -19.34 4.66
N LYS A 137 -7.96 -19.51 5.37
CA LYS A 137 -9.10 -20.35 4.94
C LYS A 137 -10.29 -19.53 4.46
N ASP A 138 -10.53 -18.38 5.08
CA ASP A 138 -11.54 -17.40 4.65
C ASP A 138 -10.87 -16.28 3.84
N TYR A 139 -10.99 -16.35 2.52
CA TYR A 139 -10.37 -15.37 1.63
C TYR A 139 -11.11 -14.03 1.57
N ASP A 140 -12.41 -14.00 1.84
CA ASP A 140 -13.19 -12.76 1.76
C ASP A 140 -12.93 -11.88 3.00
N THR A 141 -12.92 -12.49 4.20
CA THR A 141 -12.52 -11.78 5.42
C THR A 141 -11.04 -11.43 5.39
N SER A 142 -10.17 -12.30 4.84
CA SER A 142 -8.77 -11.95 4.63
C SER A 142 -8.58 -10.77 3.68
N LEU A 143 -9.34 -10.68 2.60
CA LEU A 143 -9.27 -9.56 1.67
C LEU A 143 -9.71 -8.26 2.35
N ARG A 144 -10.75 -8.33 3.19
CA ARG A 144 -11.19 -7.22 4.02
C ARG A 144 -10.11 -6.79 5.03
N TYR A 145 -9.43 -7.73 5.67
CA TYR A 145 -8.28 -7.45 6.52
C TYR A 145 -7.13 -6.76 5.76
N SER A 146 -6.81 -7.21 4.54
CA SER A 146 -5.79 -6.57 3.70
C SER A 146 -6.15 -5.12 3.36
N LEU A 147 -7.41 -4.84 3.03
CA LEU A 147 -7.87 -3.47 2.74
C LEU A 147 -7.90 -2.60 4.01
N TYR A 148 -8.27 -3.17 5.16
CA TYR A 148 -8.17 -2.49 6.45
C TYR A 148 -6.72 -2.12 6.78
N THR A 149 -5.78 -3.03 6.47
CA THR A 149 -4.32 -2.78 6.59
C THR A 149 -3.87 -1.66 5.66
N VAL A 150 -4.41 -1.57 4.44
CA VAL A 150 -4.14 -0.45 3.53
C VAL A 150 -4.65 0.87 4.10
N GLU A 151 -5.89 0.95 4.57
CA GLU A 151 -6.45 2.18 5.18
C GLU A 151 -5.63 2.64 6.39
N LYS A 152 -5.20 1.71 7.23
CA LYS A 152 -4.34 1.99 8.39
C LYS A 152 -2.97 2.50 7.98
N GLY A 153 -2.38 1.94 6.94
CA GLY A 153 -1.13 2.44 6.37
C GLY A 153 -1.25 3.87 5.86
N ILE A 154 -2.34 4.20 5.16
CA ILE A 154 -2.61 5.58 4.72
C ILE A 154 -2.66 6.52 5.91
N LYS A 155 -3.27 6.10 7.02
CA LYS A 155 -3.35 6.92 8.25
C LYS A 155 -1.99 7.13 8.93
N MET A 156 -1.06 6.20 8.78
CA MET A 156 0.29 6.29 9.34
C MET A 156 1.21 7.24 8.58
N MET A 157 0.84 7.65 7.36
CA MET A 157 1.69 8.51 6.53
C MET A 157 1.89 9.88 7.19
N PRO A 158 3.14 10.34 7.38
CA PRO A 158 3.38 11.72 7.79
C PRO A 158 2.93 12.68 6.68
N LYS A 159 2.70 13.95 7.05
CA LYS A 159 2.25 14.97 6.10
C LYS A 159 3.20 15.04 4.90
N GLY A 160 2.64 15.04 3.69
CA GLY A 160 3.41 15.06 2.44
C GLY A 160 3.69 13.69 1.83
N VAL A 161 3.57 12.62 2.62
CA VAL A 161 3.73 11.25 2.15
C VAL A 161 2.39 10.71 1.67
N THR A 162 2.41 10.06 0.50
CA THR A 162 1.19 9.61 -0.19
C THR A 162 1.23 8.15 -0.64
N GLN A 163 2.32 7.45 -0.32
CA GLN A 163 2.66 6.12 -0.82
C GLN A 163 3.10 5.19 0.32
N LEU A 164 2.92 3.88 0.10
CA LEU A 164 3.41 2.80 0.96
C LEU A 164 4.67 2.17 0.35
N ASN A 165 5.53 1.61 1.20
CA ASN A 165 6.59 0.70 0.80
C ASN A 165 6.18 -0.72 1.19
N VAL A 166 6.42 -1.71 0.33
CA VAL A 166 6.01 -3.10 0.55
C VAL A 166 7.23 -4.00 0.49
N LEU A 167 7.45 -4.79 1.54
CA LEU A 167 8.43 -5.87 1.58
C LEU A 167 7.68 -7.19 1.47
N CYS A 168 7.91 -7.96 0.42
CA CYS A 168 7.36 -9.30 0.29
C CYS A 168 8.45 -10.34 0.51
N ASP A 169 8.38 -11.05 1.63
CA ASP A 169 9.27 -12.16 1.94
C ASP A 169 8.79 -13.45 1.27
N TYR A 170 9.59 -13.96 0.33
CA TYR A 170 9.41 -15.23 -0.37
C TYR A 170 10.28 -16.36 0.20
N SER A 171 10.96 -16.13 1.33
CA SER A 171 11.71 -17.20 2.01
C SER A 171 10.80 -18.38 2.33
N GLY A 172 11.20 -19.58 1.90
CA GLY A 172 10.42 -20.81 2.07
C GLY A 172 9.14 -20.89 1.22
N MET A 173 8.95 -19.98 0.26
CA MET A 173 7.77 -19.98 -0.59
C MET A 173 7.82 -21.09 -1.65
N THR A 174 6.71 -21.80 -1.79
CA THR A 174 6.43 -22.80 -2.81
C THR A 174 5.12 -22.47 -3.52
N MET A 175 4.77 -23.23 -4.56
CA MET A 175 3.47 -23.07 -5.21
C MET A 175 2.26 -23.51 -4.36
N PHE A 176 2.48 -24.12 -3.19
CA PHE A 176 1.42 -24.71 -2.35
C PHE A 176 1.15 -23.98 -1.04
N ASN A 177 2.04 -23.08 -0.61
CA ASN A 177 1.92 -22.36 0.67
C ASN A 177 1.61 -20.86 0.53
N GLY A 178 1.52 -20.36 -0.71
CA GLY A 178 1.10 -18.99 -0.99
C GLY A 178 -0.42 -18.81 -1.05
N TYR A 179 -0.85 -17.55 -1.13
CA TYR A 179 -2.22 -17.24 -1.52
C TYR A 179 -2.51 -17.76 -2.94
N PRO A 180 -3.73 -18.25 -3.22
CA PRO A 180 -4.16 -18.52 -4.58
C PRO A 180 -4.04 -17.27 -5.44
N LEU A 181 -3.46 -17.40 -6.64
CA LEU A 181 -3.28 -16.27 -7.56
C LEU A 181 -4.61 -15.59 -7.94
N SER A 182 -5.73 -16.31 -7.90
CA SER A 182 -7.08 -15.76 -8.10
C SER A 182 -7.47 -14.75 -7.01
N VAL A 183 -7.14 -15.04 -5.75
CA VAL A 183 -7.38 -14.14 -4.61
C VAL A 183 -6.46 -12.93 -4.70
N THR A 184 -5.18 -13.13 -5.04
CA THR A 184 -4.22 -12.05 -5.29
C THR A 184 -4.70 -11.14 -6.41
N SER A 185 -5.17 -11.69 -7.54
CA SER A 185 -5.74 -10.91 -8.65
C SER A 185 -6.99 -10.13 -8.24
N LYS A 186 -7.88 -10.70 -7.41
CA LYS A 186 -9.04 -9.98 -6.88
C LYS A 186 -8.60 -8.76 -6.05
N PHE A 187 -7.63 -8.94 -5.17
CA PHE A 187 -7.07 -7.86 -4.35
C PHE A 187 -6.39 -6.77 -5.19
N LEU A 188 -5.49 -7.15 -6.12
CA LEU A 188 -4.84 -6.21 -7.03
C LEU A 188 -5.83 -5.46 -7.91
N GLY A 189 -6.92 -6.11 -8.33
CA GLY A 189 -8.00 -5.46 -9.07
C GLY A 189 -8.76 -4.41 -8.26
N ILE A 190 -8.85 -4.56 -6.94
CA ILE A 190 -9.43 -3.53 -6.06
C ILE A 190 -8.43 -2.38 -5.89
N LEU A 191 -7.16 -2.69 -5.60
CA LEU A 191 -6.11 -1.68 -5.46
C LEU A 191 -5.96 -0.82 -6.71
N SER A 192 -5.88 -1.46 -7.89
CA SER A 192 -5.67 -0.77 -9.16
C SER A 192 -6.82 0.16 -9.54
N ARG A 193 -8.05 -0.11 -9.08
CA ARG A 193 -9.22 0.75 -9.33
C ARG A 193 -9.34 1.85 -8.29
N HIS A 194 -9.26 1.50 -7.01
CA HIS A 194 -9.71 2.35 -5.91
C HIS A 194 -8.58 3.00 -5.07
N TYR A 195 -7.33 2.59 -5.26
CA TYR A 195 -6.18 3.13 -4.52
C TYR A 195 -5.10 3.66 -5.48
N PRO A 196 -5.41 4.72 -6.27
CA PRO A 196 -4.45 5.28 -7.23
C PRO A 196 -3.17 5.78 -6.55
N GLU A 197 -2.04 5.62 -7.24
CA GLU A 197 -0.74 6.19 -6.84
C GLU A 197 -0.27 5.80 -5.42
N LEU A 198 -0.72 4.66 -4.90
CA LEU A 198 -0.41 4.24 -3.52
C LEU A 198 0.91 3.47 -3.38
N LEU A 199 1.32 2.68 -4.38
CA LEU A 199 2.57 1.93 -4.30
C LEU A 199 3.76 2.86 -4.54
N GLY A 200 4.69 2.93 -3.58
CA GLY A 200 5.96 3.63 -3.70
C GLY A 200 7.08 2.72 -4.18
N THR A 201 7.33 1.62 -3.49
CA THR A 201 8.32 0.60 -3.86
C THR A 201 7.81 -0.76 -3.40
N LEU A 202 8.07 -1.80 -4.22
CA LEU A 202 7.79 -3.20 -3.91
C LEU A 202 9.11 -3.96 -3.92
N ILE A 203 9.54 -4.47 -2.78
CA ILE A 203 10.78 -5.23 -2.65
C ILE A 203 10.44 -6.71 -2.47
N LEU A 204 10.85 -7.53 -3.42
CA LEU A 204 10.70 -8.98 -3.41
C LEU A 204 11.96 -9.58 -2.77
N ILE A 205 11.82 -10.02 -1.53
CA ILE A 205 12.90 -10.56 -0.71
C ILE A 205 12.98 -12.07 -0.94
N ASN A 206 14.19 -12.56 -1.20
CA ASN A 206 14.48 -13.99 -1.45
C ASN A 206 13.54 -14.59 -2.51
N PRO A 207 13.49 -14.00 -3.73
CA PRO A 207 12.53 -14.40 -4.75
C PRO A 207 12.64 -15.89 -5.05
N SER A 208 11.49 -16.56 -5.10
CA SER A 208 11.41 -18.01 -5.33
C SER A 208 11.33 -18.33 -6.84
N TRP A 209 11.64 -19.58 -7.21
CA TRP A 209 11.66 -20.04 -8.60
C TRP A 209 10.31 -19.89 -9.33
N TYR A 210 9.19 -19.85 -8.60
CA TYR A 210 7.85 -19.76 -9.18
C TYR A 210 7.43 -18.34 -9.55
N MET A 211 8.23 -17.32 -9.20
CA MET A 211 7.94 -15.90 -9.48
C MET A 211 7.60 -15.60 -10.95
N PRO A 212 8.25 -16.20 -11.97
CA PRO A 212 7.87 -16.00 -13.36
C PRO A 212 6.40 -16.39 -13.65
N VAL A 213 5.89 -17.46 -13.04
CA VAL A 213 4.49 -17.89 -13.17
C VAL A 213 3.56 -16.87 -12.55
N ALA A 214 3.89 -16.37 -11.36
CA ALA A 214 3.12 -15.31 -10.72
C ALA A 214 3.08 -14.03 -11.58
N PHE A 215 4.20 -13.63 -12.18
CA PHE A 215 4.25 -12.48 -13.08
C PHE A 215 3.44 -12.66 -14.35
N THR A 216 3.34 -13.87 -14.90
CA THR A 216 2.45 -14.14 -16.04
C THR A 216 0.99 -13.91 -15.66
N VAL A 217 0.55 -14.41 -14.50
CA VAL A 217 -0.86 -14.29 -14.06
C VAL A 217 -1.19 -12.87 -13.60
N LEU A 218 -0.27 -12.21 -12.89
CA LEU A 218 -0.48 -10.88 -12.32
C LEU A 218 -0.08 -9.75 -13.28
N GLY A 219 0.50 -10.08 -14.44
CA GLY A 219 0.95 -9.14 -15.47
C GLY A 219 -0.07 -8.05 -15.85
N PRO A 220 -1.39 -8.34 -15.96
CA PRO A 220 -2.39 -7.31 -16.23
C PRO A 220 -2.45 -6.17 -15.20
N PHE A 221 -1.90 -6.37 -13.99
CA PHE A 221 -1.84 -5.36 -12.93
C PHE A 221 -0.46 -4.69 -12.81
N ILE A 222 0.51 -5.10 -13.62
CA ILE A 222 1.91 -4.65 -13.56
C ILE A 222 2.20 -3.83 -14.83
N ASP A 223 1.67 -2.62 -14.89
CA ASP A 223 2.02 -1.65 -15.92
C ASP A 223 3.51 -1.22 -15.81
N PRO A 224 4.10 -0.54 -16.82
CA PRO A 224 5.51 -0.14 -16.77
C PRO A 224 5.92 0.71 -15.56
N VAL A 225 5.04 1.59 -15.06
CA VAL A 225 5.27 2.41 -13.85
C VAL A 225 5.28 1.52 -12.61
N THR A 226 4.34 0.58 -12.51
CA THR A 226 4.29 -0.41 -11.42
C THR A 226 5.53 -1.31 -11.46
N LYS A 227 5.94 -1.78 -12.64
CA LYS A 227 7.13 -2.62 -12.83
C LYS A 227 8.41 -1.90 -12.41
N ALA A 228 8.56 -0.63 -12.76
CA ALA A 228 9.73 0.18 -12.39
C ALA A 228 9.88 0.37 -10.86
N LYS A 229 8.80 0.21 -10.08
CA LYS A 229 8.81 0.26 -8.62
C LYS A 229 9.20 -1.07 -7.96
N MET A 230 9.29 -2.16 -8.74
CA MET A 230 9.67 -3.48 -8.24
C MET A 230 11.18 -3.62 -8.11
N ARG A 231 11.64 -4.15 -6.99
CA ARG A 231 13.05 -4.42 -6.70
C ARG A 231 13.19 -5.79 -6.08
N PHE A 232 14.41 -6.32 -6.11
CA PHE A 232 14.74 -7.62 -5.53
C PHE A 232 15.81 -7.45 -4.45
N ALA A 233 15.74 -8.27 -3.40
CA ALA A 233 16.73 -8.27 -2.34
C ALA A 233 17.00 -9.68 -1.81
N ASN A 234 18.21 -9.91 -1.34
CA ASN A 234 18.59 -11.13 -0.63
C ASN A 234 19.44 -10.77 0.60
N PRO A 235 18.81 -10.44 1.74
CA PRO A 235 19.50 -9.96 2.94
C PRO A 235 20.56 -10.93 3.50
N SER A 236 20.39 -12.24 3.27
CA SER A 236 21.27 -13.29 3.78
C SER A 236 22.20 -13.89 2.73
N GLY A 237 22.11 -13.44 1.47
CA GLY A 237 22.78 -14.06 0.33
C GLY A 237 23.81 -13.16 -0.33
N ALA A 238 24.61 -13.76 -1.22
CA ALA A 238 25.56 -13.01 -2.03
C ALA A 238 24.83 -11.96 -2.89
N PRO A 239 25.42 -10.76 -3.08
CA PRO A 239 24.90 -9.77 -4.01
C PRO A 239 24.69 -10.41 -5.38
N ILE A 240 23.46 -10.35 -5.91
CA ILE A 240 23.21 -10.69 -7.32
C ILE A 240 23.41 -9.41 -8.12
N GLU A 241 24.68 -9.04 -8.30
CA GLU A 241 25.06 -7.92 -9.15
C GLU A 241 24.72 -8.22 -10.61
N GLY A 242 24.24 -7.21 -11.33
CA GLY A 242 24.12 -7.26 -12.79
C GLY A 242 22.87 -7.94 -13.38
N LYS A 243 21.97 -8.53 -12.59
CA LYS A 243 20.67 -9.01 -13.11
C LYS A 243 19.62 -7.89 -13.05
N THR A 244 19.52 -7.08 -14.09
CA THR A 244 18.32 -6.26 -14.31
C THR A 244 17.24 -7.14 -14.91
N GLU A 245 16.21 -7.52 -14.15
CA GLU A 245 15.00 -8.02 -14.80
C GLU A 245 14.39 -6.86 -15.60
N ASN A 246 14.27 -7.03 -16.93
CA ASN A 246 13.90 -5.96 -17.86
C ASN A 246 12.66 -5.18 -17.38
N GLY A 247 12.83 -3.86 -17.19
CA GLY A 247 11.78 -2.95 -16.77
C GLY A 247 11.48 -2.92 -15.27
N THR A 248 12.23 -3.67 -14.44
CA THR A 248 12.21 -3.53 -12.97
C THR A 248 13.28 -2.56 -12.48
N GLY A 249 13.21 -2.16 -11.21
CA GLY A 249 14.25 -1.41 -10.52
C GLY A 249 15.49 -2.24 -10.13
N GLY A 250 15.55 -3.53 -10.52
CA GLY A 250 16.70 -4.41 -10.31
C GLY A 250 16.90 -4.89 -8.88
N TRP A 251 18.04 -5.55 -8.63
CA TRP A 251 18.48 -5.91 -7.29
C TRP A 251 18.91 -4.67 -6.52
N CYS A 252 18.64 -4.65 -5.21
CA CYS A 252 18.98 -3.54 -4.34
C CYS A 252 19.46 -4.04 -2.97
N ASN A 253 20.23 -3.19 -2.28
CA ASN A 253 20.36 -3.29 -0.83
C ASN A 253 19.15 -2.60 -0.20
N ILE A 254 18.41 -3.29 0.68
CA ILE A 254 17.23 -2.71 1.33
C ILE A 254 17.63 -1.46 2.13
N LEU A 255 18.86 -1.42 2.65
CA LEU A 255 19.40 -0.29 3.40
C LEU A 255 19.62 0.98 2.55
N ASP A 256 19.58 0.88 1.22
CA ASP A 256 19.56 2.07 0.36
C ASP A 256 18.22 2.81 0.48
N ILE A 257 17.14 2.08 0.79
CA ILE A 257 15.76 2.55 0.81
C ILE A 257 15.25 2.77 2.23
N VAL A 258 15.66 1.94 3.18
CA VAL A 258 15.20 1.93 4.57
C VAL A 258 16.39 2.12 5.52
N ASP A 259 16.26 2.98 6.52
CA ASP A 259 17.31 3.11 7.55
C ASP A 259 17.40 1.83 8.39
N ALA A 260 18.61 1.46 8.81
CA ALA A 260 18.82 0.23 9.58
C ALA A 260 18.02 0.20 10.90
N ASP A 261 17.79 1.34 11.55
CA ASP A 261 16.98 1.45 12.78
C ASP A 261 15.46 1.42 12.53
N MET A 262 15.04 1.31 11.27
CA MET A 262 13.64 1.16 10.84
C MET A 262 13.35 -0.20 10.20
N LEU A 263 14.36 -1.08 10.12
CA LEU A 263 14.25 -2.38 9.45
C LEU A 263 14.59 -3.51 10.41
N ALA A 264 13.84 -4.61 10.35
CA ALA A 264 14.11 -5.79 11.16
C ALA A 264 15.44 -6.45 10.80
N ILE A 265 16.13 -7.04 11.78
CA ILE A 265 17.41 -7.76 11.59
C ILE A 265 17.29 -8.85 10.52
N GLU A 266 16.17 -9.56 10.45
CA GLU A 266 15.93 -10.61 9.45
C GLU A 266 15.95 -10.08 7.99
N PHE A 267 15.72 -8.78 7.80
CA PHE A 267 15.78 -8.12 6.49
C PHE A 267 17.06 -7.28 6.30
N GLY A 268 18.05 -7.44 7.18
CA GLY A 268 19.35 -6.74 7.12
C GLY A 268 19.39 -5.41 7.89
N GLY A 269 18.37 -5.09 8.68
CA GLY A 269 18.37 -3.92 9.55
C GLY A 269 18.99 -4.18 10.92
N SER A 270 18.66 -3.32 11.87
CA SER A 270 19.16 -3.35 13.26
C SER A 270 18.06 -3.51 14.30
N VAL A 271 16.78 -3.47 13.89
CA VAL A 271 15.65 -3.62 14.82
C VAL A 271 15.49 -5.10 15.18
N PRO A 272 15.66 -5.50 16.45
CA PRO A 272 15.52 -6.90 16.88
C PRO A 272 14.04 -7.26 17.06
N PHE A 273 13.23 -7.07 16.02
CA PHE A 273 11.79 -7.29 16.04
C PHE A 273 11.44 -8.77 15.91
N THR A 274 10.41 -9.21 16.64
CA THR A 274 9.78 -10.52 16.46
C THR A 274 8.28 -10.32 16.51
N PHE A 275 7.59 -10.73 15.46
CA PHE A 275 6.14 -10.61 15.38
C PHE A 275 5.47 -11.41 16.51
N ASN A 276 4.57 -10.74 17.24
CA ASN A 276 3.68 -11.35 18.21
C ASN A 276 2.27 -10.86 17.93
N ALA A 277 1.35 -11.78 17.64
CA ALA A 277 0.00 -11.47 17.18
C ALA A 277 -0.77 -10.56 18.14
N ASP A 278 -0.78 -10.87 19.44
CA ASP A 278 -1.56 -10.11 20.42
C ASP A 278 -0.99 -8.71 20.66
N ILE A 279 0.34 -8.60 20.77
CA ILE A 279 1.01 -7.31 20.93
C ILE A 279 0.81 -6.46 19.68
N TYR A 280 1.06 -7.02 18.50
CA TYR A 280 0.88 -6.30 17.23
C TYR A 280 -0.56 -5.83 17.07
N TRP A 281 -1.55 -6.71 17.27
CA TRP A 281 -2.95 -6.36 17.09
C TRP A 281 -3.38 -5.22 18.04
N LYS A 282 -2.95 -5.28 19.29
CA LYS A 282 -3.21 -4.21 20.27
C LYS A 282 -2.63 -2.87 19.82
N GLU A 283 -1.39 -2.83 19.34
CA GLU A 283 -0.75 -1.60 18.87
C GLU A 283 -1.37 -1.09 17.56
N PHE A 284 -1.67 -1.99 16.63
CA PHE A 284 -2.30 -1.68 15.34
C PHE A 284 -3.71 -1.06 15.48
N LEU A 285 -4.48 -1.50 16.48
CA LEU A 285 -5.78 -0.91 16.76
C LEU A 285 -5.71 0.52 17.30
N LYS A 286 -4.58 0.98 17.84
CA LYS A 286 -4.41 2.37 18.29
C LYS A 286 -4.41 3.38 17.14
N ILE A 287 -4.11 2.95 15.91
CA ILE A 287 -4.20 3.80 14.71
C ILE A 287 -5.68 4.06 14.42
N ARG A 288 -6.18 5.27 14.68
CA ARG A 288 -7.61 5.60 14.48
C ARG A 288 -7.90 5.96 13.02
N LEU A 289 -8.83 5.26 12.38
CA LEU A 289 -9.36 5.59 11.06
C LEU A 289 -10.42 6.68 11.14
#